data_AF-A0A6C0IH64-F1
#
_entry.id   AF-A0A6C0IH64-F1
#
_cell.length_a   1.000
_cell.length_b   1.000
_cell.length_c   1.000
_cell.angle_alpha   90.00
_cell.angle_beta   90.00
_cell.angle_gamma   90.00
#
_symmetry.space_group_name_H-M   'P 1'
#
loop_
_entity.id
_entity.type
_entity.pdbx_description
1 polymer ?
#
loop_
_entity_poly.entity_id
_entity_poly.type
_entity_poly.pdbx_seq_one_letter_code
_entity_poly.pdbx_strand_id
1 'polypeptide(L)'
;MKQDSSLNEIKYDISLNEIKDDISLNEIKDDNEDLLLKSFKINYIFYSSLIVCLYIISHYTNSSFIWCIISFLYISFKGYFVHYLSHKLDLLEYYSKLNNYFTRNSVLNAITIAFCSMFDFHKNIHHDSSINKRLNNKIYEFIINFLTQTGLFFVFIYFTKHLNYYVCLLWGLFYATVHMINYDIIKPISHKHHHIDYNTNYDIIFWDTVFDTKYDYNDKMEDINLCSINIIVLTLLIICFVKYNNSQDI
;
A
#
# COMPACT_ATOMS: atom_id res chain seq x y z
N MET A 1 65.85 22.49 -8.29
CA MET A 1 64.66 22.51 -7.43
C MET A 1 64.00 21.14 -7.49
N LYS A 2 64.26 20.25 -6.51
CA LYS A 2 63.41 19.07 -6.27
C LYS A 2 62.32 19.56 -5.33
N GLN A 3 61.11 19.75 -5.86
CA GLN A 3 59.97 20.19 -5.08
C GLN A 3 59.36 18.94 -4.44
N ASP A 4 59.31 18.92 -3.10
CA ASP A 4 58.85 17.84 -2.25
C ASP A 4 57.43 17.35 -2.64
N SER A 5 57.35 16.16 -3.25
CA SER A 5 56.08 15.47 -3.49
C SER A 5 55.44 14.95 -2.20
N SER A 6 56.24 14.80 -1.13
CA SER A 6 55.82 14.32 0.18
C SER A 6 54.86 15.27 0.90
N LEU A 7 55.02 16.58 0.72
CA LEU A 7 54.16 17.61 1.35
C LEU A 7 52.75 17.66 0.75
N ASN A 8 52.59 17.29 -0.52
CA ASN A 8 51.28 17.27 -1.19
C ASN A 8 50.46 16.03 -0.82
N GLU A 9 51.11 14.87 -0.63
CA GLU A 9 50.43 13.64 -0.18
C GLU A 9 49.91 13.81 1.27
N ILE A 10 50.74 14.36 2.17
CA ILE A 10 50.35 14.59 3.57
C ILE A 10 49.15 15.55 3.67
N LYS A 11 49.10 16.58 2.83
CA LYS A 11 47.99 17.56 2.85
C LYS A 11 46.68 16.97 2.31
N TYR A 12 46.76 16.01 1.39
CA TYR A 12 45.59 15.32 0.85
C TYR A 12 44.99 14.36 1.88
N ASP A 13 45.83 13.60 2.59
CA ASP A 13 45.40 12.65 3.63
C ASP A 13 44.77 13.34 4.84
N ILE A 14 45.29 14.51 5.25
CA ILE A 14 44.68 15.29 6.34
C ILE A 14 43.29 15.79 5.94
N SER A 15 43.11 16.26 4.70
CA SER A 15 41.80 16.72 4.22
C SER A 15 40.77 15.59 4.10
N LEU A 16 41.21 14.37 3.73
CA LEU A 16 40.34 13.19 3.65
C LEU A 16 39.92 12.68 5.03
N ASN A 17 40.79 12.79 6.03
CA ASN A 17 40.45 12.41 7.40
C ASN A 17 39.54 13.45 8.07
N GLU A 18 39.76 14.75 7.85
CA GLU A 18 38.84 15.79 8.35
C GLU A 18 37.46 15.69 7.69
N ILE A 19 37.38 15.35 6.39
CA ILE A 19 36.10 15.10 5.70
C ILE A 19 35.44 13.80 6.19
N LYS A 20 36.21 12.75 6.50
CA LYS A 20 35.66 11.51 7.08
C LYS A 20 35.15 11.73 8.50
N ASP A 21 35.85 12.53 9.29
CA ASP A 21 35.45 12.81 10.67
C ASP A 21 34.17 13.67 10.71
N ASP A 22 34.02 14.65 9.80
CA ASP A 22 32.79 15.47 9.69
C ASP A 22 31.59 14.68 9.12
N ILE A 23 31.82 13.69 8.25
CA ILE A 23 30.78 12.78 7.75
C ILE A 23 30.40 11.74 8.83
N SER A 24 31.35 11.30 9.66
CA SER A 24 31.10 10.29 10.69
C SER A 24 30.37 10.82 11.93
N LEU A 25 30.42 12.13 12.20
CA LEU A 25 29.86 12.72 13.44
C LEU A 25 28.41 13.20 13.31
N ASN A 26 27.85 13.29 12.10
CA ASN A 26 26.47 13.75 11.88
C ASN A 26 25.46 12.64 11.50
N GLU A 27 25.89 11.38 11.35
CA GLU A 27 25.01 10.26 10.94
C GLU A 27 24.80 9.18 12.01
N ILE A 28 25.19 9.42 13.26
CA ILE A 28 24.78 8.56 14.38
C ILE A 28 23.92 9.37 15.34
N LYS A 29 22.78 9.87 14.83
CA LYS A 29 21.63 10.01 15.71
C LYS A 29 21.06 8.62 15.90
N ASP A 30 21.43 8.05 17.02
CA ASP A 30 20.82 6.90 17.68
C ASP A 30 19.33 7.19 17.94
N ASP A 31 18.52 7.22 16.89
CA ASP A 31 17.06 7.17 16.97
C ASP A 31 16.70 5.72 17.33
N ASN A 32 16.94 5.32 18.58
CA ASN A 32 16.34 4.12 19.21
C ASN A 32 14.80 4.22 19.32
N GLU A 33 14.18 5.12 18.56
CA GLU A 33 12.73 5.29 18.52
C GLU A 33 12.14 4.16 17.69
N ASP A 34 11.26 3.38 18.33
CA ASP A 34 10.47 2.33 17.68
C ASP A 34 9.80 2.88 16.40
N LEU A 35 10.10 2.25 15.26
CA LEU A 35 9.64 2.69 13.95
C LEU A 35 8.11 2.69 13.81
N LEU A 36 7.41 1.79 14.50
CA LEU A 36 5.95 1.78 14.52
C LEU A 36 5.43 2.97 15.30
N LEU A 37 6.01 3.26 16.47
CA LEU A 37 5.65 4.43 17.26
C LEU A 37 5.87 5.72 16.48
N LYS A 38 6.98 5.82 15.74
CA LYS A 38 7.27 6.94 14.83
C LYS A 38 6.22 7.08 13.74
N SER A 39 5.80 5.97 13.10
CA SER A 39 4.70 5.97 12.13
C SER A 39 3.39 6.48 12.74
N PHE A 40 3.01 6.00 13.93
CA PHE A 40 1.80 6.47 14.63
C PHE A 40 1.85 7.96 14.99
N LYS A 41 3.02 8.46 15.43
CA LYS A 41 3.21 9.88 15.77
C LYS A 41 3.10 10.79 14.56
N ILE A 42 3.72 10.41 13.44
CA ILE A 42 3.63 11.19 12.20
C ILE A 42 2.19 11.20 11.69
N ASN A 43 1.50 10.04 11.73
CA ASN A 43 0.20 9.84 11.11
C ASN A 43 -0.98 9.90 12.08
N TYR A 44 -0.84 10.65 13.18
CA TYR A 44 -1.83 10.66 14.26
C TYR A 44 -3.20 11.18 13.82
N ILE A 45 -3.27 12.09 12.83
CA ILE A 45 -4.55 12.61 12.30
C ILE A 45 -5.27 11.49 11.57
N PHE A 46 -4.57 10.77 10.69
CA PHE A 46 -5.13 9.63 9.98
C PHE A 46 -5.67 8.57 10.95
N TYR A 47 -4.87 8.12 11.91
CA TYR A 47 -5.29 7.06 12.84
C TYR A 47 -6.43 7.50 13.76
N SER A 48 -6.44 8.76 14.21
CA SER A 48 -7.55 9.31 15.01
C SER A 48 -8.84 9.34 14.20
N SER A 49 -8.77 9.83 12.96
CA SER A 49 -9.91 9.83 12.03
C SER A 49 -10.40 8.41 11.74
N LEU A 50 -9.50 7.44 11.57
CA LEU A 50 -9.84 6.05 11.34
C LEU A 50 -10.61 5.45 12.51
N ILE A 51 -10.14 5.64 13.74
CA ILE A 51 -10.81 5.16 14.96
C ILE A 51 -12.23 5.73 15.05
N VAL A 52 -12.40 7.03 14.80
CA VAL A 52 -13.73 7.67 14.79
C VAL A 52 -14.62 7.10 13.69
N CYS A 53 -14.09 6.90 12.48
CA CYS A 53 -14.84 6.32 11.37
C CYS A 53 -15.30 4.89 11.65
N LEU A 54 -14.41 4.06 12.22
CA LEU A 54 -14.75 2.69 12.62
C LEU A 54 -15.82 2.67 13.72
N TYR A 55 -15.77 3.60 14.67
CA TYR A 55 -16.81 3.75 15.69
C TYR A 55 -18.16 4.11 15.06
N ILE A 56 -18.19 5.08 14.15
CA ILE A 56 -19.42 5.47 13.42
C ILE A 56 -20.00 4.29 12.64
N ILE A 57 -19.16 3.56 11.89
CA ILE A 57 -19.60 2.35 11.16
C ILE A 57 -20.17 1.31 12.13
N SER A 58 -19.49 1.07 13.26
CA SER A 58 -19.96 0.10 14.26
C SER A 58 -21.36 0.44 14.77
N HIS A 59 -21.62 1.71 15.06
CA HIS A 59 -22.91 2.19 15.53
C HIS A 59 -24.03 2.00 14.49
N TYR A 60 -23.81 2.43 13.25
CA TYR A 60 -24.85 2.36 12.20
C TYR A 60 -25.10 0.96 11.65
N THR A 61 -24.15 0.04 11.84
CA THR A 61 -24.24 -1.35 11.36
C THR A 61 -24.58 -2.32 12.49
N ASN A 62 -24.93 -1.81 13.69
CA ASN A 62 -25.17 -2.60 14.90
C ASN A 62 -24.07 -3.65 15.18
N SER A 63 -22.83 -3.31 14.84
CA SER A 63 -21.66 -4.18 15.01
C SER A 63 -20.85 -3.74 16.23
N SER A 64 -20.10 -4.67 16.83
CA SER A 64 -19.16 -4.32 17.89
C SER A 64 -18.03 -3.45 17.34
N PHE A 65 -17.68 -2.37 18.05
CA PHE A 65 -16.56 -1.50 17.68
C PHE A 65 -15.23 -2.26 17.61
N ILE A 66 -14.97 -3.14 18.58
CA ILE A 66 -13.79 -4.03 18.58
C ILE A 66 -13.77 -4.89 17.32
N TRP A 67 -14.95 -5.36 16.89
CA TRP A 67 -15.07 -6.19 15.71
C TRP A 67 -14.81 -5.42 14.40
N CYS A 68 -15.17 -4.14 14.34
CA CYS A 68 -14.78 -3.25 13.25
C CYS A 68 -13.26 -3.05 13.21
N ILE A 69 -12.58 -2.91 14.35
CA ILE A 69 -11.11 -2.84 14.42
C ILE A 69 -10.48 -4.14 13.90
N ILE A 70 -10.94 -5.30 14.37
CA ILE A 70 -10.46 -6.61 13.90
C ILE A 70 -10.66 -6.76 12.39
N SER A 71 -11.85 -6.37 11.89
CA SER A 71 -12.15 -6.40 10.46
C SER A 71 -11.21 -5.51 9.65
N PHE A 72 -10.88 -4.32 10.16
CA PHE A 72 -9.93 -3.40 9.51
C PHE A 72 -8.51 -3.97 9.49
N LEU A 73 -8.02 -4.49 10.62
CA LEU A 73 -6.69 -5.09 10.70
C LEU A 73 -6.58 -6.29 9.77
N TYR A 74 -7.59 -7.17 9.75
CA TYR A 74 -7.62 -8.32 8.85
C TYR A 74 -7.58 -7.89 7.38
N ILE A 75 -8.47 -6.97 6.97
CA ILE A 75 -8.59 -6.63 5.55
C ILE A 75 -7.36 -5.85 5.06
N SER A 76 -6.78 -4.99 5.88
CA SER A 76 -5.54 -4.28 5.54
C SER A 76 -4.33 -5.21 5.48
N PHE A 77 -4.19 -6.14 6.42
CA PHE A 77 -3.15 -7.19 6.37
C PHE A 77 -3.28 -8.05 5.11
N LYS A 78 -4.49 -8.50 4.79
CA LYS A 78 -4.76 -9.24 3.55
C LYS A 78 -4.43 -8.40 2.32
N GLY A 79 -4.72 -7.10 2.38
CA GLY A 79 -4.39 -6.15 1.33
C GLY A 79 -2.90 -6.05 1.04
N TYR A 80 -2.10 -5.86 2.09
CA TYR A 80 -0.64 -5.94 2.05
C TYR A 80 -0.17 -7.25 1.42
N PHE A 81 -0.68 -8.40 1.87
CA PHE A 81 -0.25 -9.70 1.36
C PHE A 81 -0.59 -9.92 -0.12
N VAL A 82 -1.76 -9.46 -0.56
CA VAL A 82 -2.13 -9.54 -1.99
C VAL A 82 -1.23 -8.67 -2.85
N HIS A 83 -0.89 -7.47 -2.39
CA HIS A 83 0.05 -6.59 -3.09
C HIS A 83 1.46 -7.19 -3.12
N TYR A 84 1.95 -7.71 -2.00
CA TYR A 84 3.20 -8.46 -1.95
C TYR A 84 3.22 -9.60 -3.00
N LEU A 85 2.17 -10.41 -3.04
CA LEU A 85 2.08 -11.52 -3.99
C LEU A 85 1.99 -11.08 -5.45
N SER A 86 1.34 -9.96 -5.76
CA SER A 86 1.21 -9.46 -7.14
C SER A 86 2.56 -9.02 -7.74
N HIS A 87 3.56 -8.72 -6.90
CA HIS A 87 4.94 -8.49 -7.36
C HIS A 87 5.78 -9.75 -7.46
N LYS A 88 5.50 -10.76 -6.63
CA LYS A 88 6.30 -12.00 -6.58
C LYS A 88 5.86 -13.05 -7.59
N LEU A 89 4.60 -13.04 -7.99
CA LEU A 89 4.02 -14.04 -8.87
C LEU A 89 3.79 -13.46 -10.27
N ASP A 90 4.23 -14.20 -11.29
CA ASP A 90 3.88 -13.97 -12.69
C ASP A 90 2.84 -15.01 -13.11
N LEU A 91 1.57 -14.72 -12.81
CA LEU A 91 0.51 -15.74 -12.91
C LEU A 91 0.31 -16.19 -14.35
N LEU A 92 0.47 -15.30 -15.32
CA LEU A 92 0.35 -15.63 -16.73
C LEU A 92 1.49 -16.54 -17.18
N GLU A 93 2.74 -16.27 -16.77
CA GLU A 93 3.86 -17.16 -17.06
C GLU A 93 3.63 -18.55 -16.45
N TYR A 94 3.23 -18.64 -15.18
CA TYR A 94 2.93 -19.91 -14.53
C TYR A 94 1.79 -20.65 -15.23
N TYR A 95 0.70 -19.96 -15.54
CA TYR A 95 -0.46 -20.55 -16.19
C TYR A 95 -0.13 -21.07 -17.60
N SER A 96 0.72 -20.36 -18.35
CA SER A 96 1.14 -20.77 -19.71
C SER A 96 1.89 -22.11 -19.74
N LYS A 97 2.48 -22.53 -18.62
CA LYS A 97 3.21 -23.81 -18.48
C LYS A 97 2.31 -24.98 -18.11
N LEU A 98 1.04 -24.73 -17.75
CA LEU A 98 0.10 -25.77 -17.36
C LEU A 98 -0.51 -26.47 -18.57
N ASN A 99 -0.89 -27.74 -18.40
CA ASN A 99 -1.64 -28.51 -19.40
C ASN A 99 -2.79 -29.26 -18.72
N ASN A 100 -3.87 -28.52 -18.41
CA ASN A 100 -5.04 -28.98 -17.67
C ASN A 100 -6.36 -28.62 -18.38
N TYR A 101 -7.49 -28.92 -17.74
CA TYR A 101 -8.82 -28.65 -18.30
C TYR A 101 -9.06 -27.16 -18.65
N PHE A 102 -8.59 -26.23 -17.81
CA PHE A 102 -8.75 -24.79 -18.05
C PHE A 102 -7.98 -24.36 -19.30
N THR A 103 -6.73 -24.81 -19.46
CA THR A 103 -5.90 -24.47 -20.63
C THR A 103 -6.43 -25.03 -21.95
N ARG A 104 -7.16 -26.16 -21.90
CA ARG A 104 -7.69 -26.83 -23.09
C ARG A 104 -9.08 -26.33 -23.51
N ASN A 105 -9.85 -25.78 -22.58
CA ASN A 105 -11.16 -25.21 -22.87
C ASN A 105 -11.02 -23.72 -23.22
N SER A 106 -11.40 -23.31 -24.43
CA SER A 106 -11.15 -21.95 -24.93
C SER A 106 -11.80 -20.84 -24.08
N VAL A 107 -13.01 -21.06 -23.57
CA VAL A 107 -13.74 -20.09 -22.74
C VAL A 107 -13.08 -19.96 -21.37
N LEU A 108 -12.83 -21.09 -20.70
CA LEU A 108 -12.15 -21.09 -19.40
C LEU A 108 -10.72 -20.56 -19.51
N ASN A 109 -10.04 -20.85 -20.62
CA ASN A 109 -8.72 -20.33 -20.90
C ASN A 109 -8.74 -18.80 -21.02
N ALA A 110 -9.68 -18.25 -21.79
CA ALA A 110 -9.82 -16.80 -21.94
C ALA A 110 -10.14 -16.11 -20.60
N ILE A 111 -11.03 -16.69 -19.80
CA ILE A 111 -11.37 -16.18 -18.46
C ILE A 111 -10.14 -16.22 -17.54
N THR A 112 -9.40 -17.33 -17.54
CA THR A 112 -8.24 -17.50 -16.67
C THR A 112 -7.11 -16.56 -17.08
N ILE A 113 -6.85 -16.40 -18.38
CA ILE A 113 -5.88 -15.41 -18.90
C ILE A 113 -6.28 -14.00 -18.48
N ALA A 114 -7.56 -13.63 -18.59
CA ALA A 114 -8.02 -12.30 -18.16
C ALA A 114 -7.79 -12.08 -16.65
N PHE A 115 -8.02 -13.11 -15.83
CA PHE A 115 -7.75 -13.07 -14.39
C PHE A 115 -6.24 -12.99 -14.08
N CYS A 116 -5.39 -13.80 -14.74
CA CYS A 116 -3.94 -13.73 -14.58
C CYS A 116 -3.41 -12.34 -14.98
N SER A 117 -3.82 -11.84 -16.14
CA SER A 117 -3.43 -10.50 -16.62
C SER A 117 -3.87 -9.39 -15.68
N MET A 118 -4.99 -9.56 -14.97
CA MET A 118 -5.45 -8.61 -13.95
C MET A 118 -4.48 -8.52 -12.77
N PHE A 119 -3.96 -9.64 -12.28
CA PHE A 119 -2.97 -9.67 -11.21
C PHE A 119 -1.60 -9.17 -11.68
N ASP A 120 -1.19 -9.60 -12.87
CA ASP A 120 0.10 -9.22 -13.45
C ASP A 120 0.12 -7.76 -13.93
N PHE A 121 -1.04 -7.10 -14.06
CA PHE A 121 -1.15 -5.67 -14.38
C PHE A 121 -0.28 -4.81 -13.44
N HIS A 122 -0.29 -5.13 -12.16
CA HIS A 122 0.38 -4.31 -11.15
C HIS A 122 1.91 -4.34 -11.34
N LYS A 123 2.47 -5.49 -11.71
CA LYS A 123 3.89 -5.63 -12.05
C LYS A 123 4.22 -5.04 -13.43
N ASN A 124 3.41 -5.35 -14.44
CA ASN A 124 3.77 -5.14 -15.85
C ASN A 124 3.34 -3.78 -16.43
N ILE A 125 2.28 -3.17 -15.91
CA ILE A 125 1.73 -1.92 -16.44
C ILE A 125 1.82 -0.79 -15.41
N HIS A 126 1.48 -1.04 -14.14
CA HIS A 126 1.48 0.02 -13.12
C HIS A 126 2.88 0.60 -12.85
N HIS A 127 3.93 -0.22 -12.87
CA HIS A 127 5.31 0.27 -12.73
C HIS A 127 5.94 0.84 -14.01
N ASP A 128 5.33 0.62 -15.17
CA ASP A 128 5.82 1.22 -16.40
C ASP A 128 5.40 2.69 -16.49
N SER A 129 6.31 3.56 -16.05
CA SER A 129 6.13 5.02 -16.04
C SER A 129 5.82 5.64 -17.41
N SER A 130 6.06 4.90 -18.52
CA SER A 130 5.76 5.36 -19.88
C SER A 130 4.28 5.22 -20.26
N ILE A 131 3.55 4.31 -19.60
CA ILE A 131 2.14 4.00 -19.92
C ILE A 131 1.19 4.14 -18.74
N ASN A 132 1.64 4.01 -17.49
CA ASN A 132 0.76 3.97 -16.31
C ASN A 132 -0.08 5.24 -16.13
N LYS A 133 0.41 6.41 -16.59
CA LYS A 133 -0.28 7.70 -16.44
C LYS A 133 -1.47 7.90 -17.39
N ARG A 134 -1.70 7.02 -18.36
CA ARG A 134 -2.84 7.13 -19.28
C ARG A 134 -4.15 6.95 -18.48
N LEU A 135 -5.19 7.74 -18.78
CA LEU A 135 -6.44 7.73 -18.02
C LEU A 135 -7.10 6.35 -17.96
N ASN A 136 -7.08 5.59 -19.05
CA ASN A 136 -7.58 4.23 -19.09
C ASN A 136 -6.83 3.29 -18.14
N ASN A 137 -5.50 3.44 -18.03
CA ASN A 137 -4.68 2.67 -17.11
C ASN A 137 -4.91 3.08 -15.66
N LYS A 138 -5.15 4.37 -15.38
CA LYS A 138 -5.53 4.84 -14.03
C LYS A 138 -6.89 4.32 -13.59
N ILE A 139 -7.89 4.32 -14.49
CA ILE A 139 -9.20 3.73 -14.22
C ILE A 139 -9.05 2.22 -13.97
N TYR A 140 -8.24 1.56 -14.79
CA TYR A 140 -7.97 0.13 -14.62
C TYR A 140 -7.26 -0.14 -13.29
N GLU A 141 -6.25 0.65 -12.92
CA GLU A 141 -5.58 0.59 -11.62
C GLU A 141 -6.55 0.78 -10.47
N PHE A 142 -7.47 1.75 -10.53
CA PHE A 142 -8.51 1.92 -9.51
C PHE A 142 -9.37 0.66 -9.35
N ILE A 143 -9.86 0.11 -10.48
CA ILE A 143 -10.69 -1.10 -10.47
C ILE A 143 -9.91 -2.28 -9.89
N ILE A 144 -8.67 -2.48 -10.33
CA ILE A 144 -7.85 -3.62 -9.89
C ILE A 144 -7.44 -3.46 -8.44
N ASN A 145 -7.06 -2.28 -8.00
CA ASN A 145 -6.76 -2.00 -6.60
C ASN A 145 -8.00 -2.28 -5.74
N PHE A 146 -9.18 -1.79 -6.11
CA PHE A 146 -10.41 -2.11 -5.39
C PHE A 146 -10.69 -3.62 -5.36
N LEU A 147 -10.59 -4.30 -6.51
CA LEU A 147 -10.88 -5.73 -6.62
C LEU A 147 -9.89 -6.60 -5.84
N THR A 148 -8.60 -6.35 -5.99
CA THR A 148 -7.54 -7.14 -5.34
C THR A 148 -7.48 -6.86 -3.84
N GLN A 149 -7.71 -5.63 -3.40
CA GLN A 149 -7.72 -5.27 -1.98
C GLN A 149 -8.98 -5.79 -1.27
N THR A 150 -10.16 -5.63 -1.89
CA THR A 150 -11.43 -6.05 -1.26
C THR A 150 -12.42 -6.77 -2.20
N GLY A 151 -12.54 -6.42 -3.48
CA GLY A 151 -13.56 -7.02 -4.38
C GLY A 151 -13.56 -8.55 -4.47
N LEU A 152 -12.38 -9.17 -4.57
CA LEU A 152 -12.23 -10.63 -4.56
C LEU A 152 -12.58 -11.22 -3.19
N PHE A 153 -12.37 -10.46 -2.11
CA PHE A 153 -12.83 -10.87 -0.78
C PHE A 153 -14.37 -10.93 -0.70
N PHE A 154 -15.09 -10.07 -1.43
CA PHE A 154 -16.56 -10.20 -1.53
C PHE A 154 -17.02 -11.49 -2.21
N VAL A 155 -16.24 -12.03 -3.14
CA VAL A 155 -16.50 -13.36 -3.75
C VAL A 155 -16.37 -14.47 -2.70
N PHE A 156 -15.43 -14.32 -1.75
CA PHE A 156 -15.24 -15.23 -0.63
C PHE A 156 -16.08 -14.90 0.61
N ILE A 157 -16.87 -13.81 0.62
CA ILE A 157 -17.63 -13.37 1.79
C ILE A 157 -18.70 -14.38 2.22
N TYR A 158 -19.13 -15.24 1.30
CA TYR A 158 -19.99 -16.38 1.62
C TYR A 158 -19.33 -17.34 2.64
N PHE A 159 -18.00 -17.36 2.69
CA PHE A 159 -17.19 -18.13 3.64
C PHE A 159 -16.76 -17.33 4.87
N THR A 160 -16.69 -16.00 4.80
CA THR A 160 -16.26 -15.13 5.92
C THR A 160 -17.40 -14.26 6.45
N LYS A 161 -18.54 -14.88 6.78
CA LYS A 161 -19.72 -14.26 7.44
C LYS A 161 -19.39 -13.48 8.72
N HIS A 162 -18.16 -13.59 9.16
CA HIS A 162 -17.71 -13.05 10.42
C HIS A 162 -17.29 -11.59 10.29
N LEU A 163 -16.68 -11.09 9.20
CA LEU A 163 -16.18 -9.70 9.18
C LEU A 163 -17.25 -8.65 8.88
N ASN A 164 -17.03 -7.42 9.36
CA ASN A 164 -17.87 -6.28 8.98
C ASN A 164 -17.54 -5.86 7.53
N TYR A 165 -18.45 -6.17 6.60
CA TYR A 165 -18.25 -5.95 5.18
C TYR A 165 -18.21 -4.47 4.78
N TYR A 166 -18.80 -3.56 5.57
CA TYR A 166 -18.68 -2.12 5.37
C TYR A 166 -17.29 -1.60 5.71
N VAL A 167 -16.63 -2.15 6.74
CA VAL A 167 -15.22 -1.87 7.02
C VAL A 167 -14.32 -2.40 5.90
N CYS A 168 -14.63 -3.58 5.36
CA CYS A 168 -13.90 -4.13 4.21
C CYS A 168 -14.06 -3.23 2.98
N LEU A 169 -15.28 -2.76 2.72
CA LEU A 169 -15.59 -1.80 1.67
C LEU A 169 -14.82 -0.49 1.85
N LEU A 170 -14.76 0.04 3.07
CA LEU A 170 -14.00 1.24 3.41
C LEU A 170 -12.53 1.06 3.03
N TRP A 171 -11.89 -0.05 3.42
CA TRP A 171 -10.47 -0.32 3.07
C TRP A 171 -10.24 -0.35 1.56
N GLY A 172 -11.07 -1.09 0.82
CA GLY A 172 -10.88 -1.24 -0.63
C GLY A 172 -11.01 0.08 -1.38
N LEU A 173 -12.02 0.88 -1.02
CA LEU A 173 -12.20 2.22 -1.59
C LEU A 173 -11.11 3.19 -1.13
N PHE A 174 -10.69 3.12 0.13
CA PHE A 174 -9.58 3.92 0.66
C PHE A 174 -8.32 3.67 -0.15
N TYR A 175 -7.89 2.42 -0.27
CA TYR A 175 -6.68 2.05 -1.00
C TYR A 175 -6.73 2.52 -2.46
N ALA A 176 -7.84 2.25 -3.15
CA ALA A 176 -8.01 2.63 -4.56
C ALA A 176 -8.04 4.15 -4.76
N THR A 177 -8.70 4.89 -3.87
CA THR A 177 -8.74 6.37 -3.95
C THR A 177 -7.41 7.02 -3.59
N VAL A 178 -6.65 6.46 -2.63
CA VAL A 178 -5.30 6.96 -2.32
C VAL A 178 -4.39 6.83 -3.55
N HIS A 179 -4.38 5.66 -4.18
CA HIS A 179 -3.58 5.43 -5.39
C HIS A 179 -3.99 6.31 -6.57
N MET A 180 -5.29 6.50 -6.79
CA MET A 180 -5.78 7.26 -7.94
C MET A 180 -5.75 8.77 -7.73
N ILE A 181 -6.03 9.25 -6.53
CA ILE A 181 -6.22 10.69 -6.25
C ILE A 181 -5.04 11.23 -5.45
N ASN A 182 -4.76 10.66 -4.28
CA ASN A 182 -3.76 11.22 -3.36
C ASN A 182 -2.37 11.13 -3.96
N TYR A 183 -1.99 9.99 -4.56
CA TYR A 183 -0.66 9.80 -5.18
C TYR A 183 -0.45 10.64 -6.45
N ASP A 184 -1.53 11.08 -7.09
CA ASP A 184 -1.45 12.07 -8.18
C ASP A 184 -1.17 13.49 -7.65
N ILE A 185 -1.69 13.83 -6.46
CA ILE A 185 -1.57 15.15 -5.84
C ILE A 185 -0.26 15.26 -5.04
N ILE A 186 -0.11 14.39 -4.04
CA ILE A 186 1.07 14.24 -3.19
C ILE A 186 1.76 12.99 -3.68
N LYS A 187 2.99 13.10 -4.20
CA LYS A 187 3.77 11.95 -4.65
C LYS A 187 4.69 11.52 -3.51
N PRO A 188 4.24 10.66 -2.57
CA PRO A 188 5.06 10.30 -1.44
C PRO A 188 6.31 9.57 -1.90
N ILE A 189 7.38 9.77 -1.13
CA ILE A 189 8.70 9.23 -1.45
C ILE A 189 8.68 7.69 -1.38
N SER A 190 8.02 7.13 -0.37
CA SER A 190 7.79 5.68 -0.20
C SER A 190 7.18 5.03 -1.43
N HIS A 191 6.08 5.58 -1.97
CA HIS A 191 5.45 5.06 -3.18
C HIS A 191 6.37 5.23 -4.40
N LYS A 192 7.10 6.35 -4.50
CA LYS A 192 8.09 6.51 -5.58
C LYS A 192 9.21 5.47 -5.48
N HIS A 193 9.67 5.14 -4.28
CA HIS A 193 10.64 4.10 -4.02
C HIS A 193 10.10 2.71 -4.38
N HIS A 194 8.83 2.42 -4.08
CA HIS A 194 8.15 1.23 -4.56
C HIS A 194 8.18 1.10 -6.10
N HIS A 195 8.02 2.20 -6.83
CA HIS A 195 8.16 2.18 -8.30
C HIS A 195 9.60 1.99 -8.80
N ILE A 196 10.61 2.22 -7.96
CA ILE A 196 12.02 1.98 -8.27
C ILE A 196 12.39 0.53 -7.95
N ASP A 197 12.02 0.05 -6.76
CA ASP A 197 12.10 -1.35 -6.38
C ASP A 197 10.74 -1.86 -5.90
N TYR A 198 10.06 -2.55 -6.81
CA TYR A 198 8.74 -3.14 -6.58
C TYR A 198 8.72 -4.27 -5.54
N ASN A 199 9.88 -4.62 -4.95
CA ASN A 199 9.99 -5.58 -3.87
C ASN A 199 9.90 -4.97 -2.46
N THR A 200 9.53 -3.69 -2.37
CA THR A 200 9.55 -2.90 -1.14
C THR A 200 8.30 -2.02 -1.04
N ASN A 201 7.95 -1.50 0.13
CA ASN A 201 6.88 -0.52 0.36
C ASN A 201 5.50 -0.94 -0.23
N TYR A 202 4.96 -2.06 0.24
CA TYR A 202 3.69 -2.64 -0.24
C TYR A 202 2.44 -2.10 0.49
N ASP A 203 2.61 -1.36 1.57
CA ASP A 203 1.50 -0.88 2.37
C ASP A 203 1.49 0.64 2.47
N ILE A 204 0.29 1.18 2.66
CA ILE A 204 0.06 2.60 2.87
C ILE A 204 0.16 2.94 4.37
N ILE A 205 -0.11 1.98 5.26
CA ILE A 205 -0.17 2.19 6.72
C ILE A 205 1.15 1.79 7.42
N PHE A 206 1.17 0.71 8.19
CA PHE A 206 2.29 0.29 9.04
C PHE A 206 2.78 -1.14 8.76
N TRP A 207 2.16 -1.89 7.83
CA TRP A 207 2.51 -3.28 7.59
C TRP A 207 3.93 -3.45 7.06
N ASP A 208 4.43 -2.53 6.24
CA ASP A 208 5.84 -2.57 5.82
C ASP A 208 6.81 -2.44 6.99
N THR A 209 6.45 -1.68 8.02
CA THR A 209 7.25 -1.58 9.25
C THR A 209 7.17 -2.86 10.07
N VAL A 210 6.00 -3.52 10.11
CA VAL A 210 5.81 -4.80 10.83
C VAL A 210 6.58 -5.95 10.18
N PHE A 211 6.63 -5.98 8.85
CA PHE A 211 7.25 -7.06 8.07
C PHE A 211 8.66 -6.74 7.55
N ASP A 212 9.19 -5.57 7.89
CA ASP A 212 10.50 -5.09 7.45
C ASP A 212 10.66 -5.12 5.91
N THR A 213 9.64 -4.63 5.21
CA THR A 213 9.61 -4.55 3.73
C THR A 213 9.77 -3.13 3.20
N LYS A 214 10.36 -2.22 3.98
CA LYS A 214 10.66 -0.85 3.52
C LYS A 214 11.80 -0.82 2.50
N TYR A 215 11.82 0.23 1.67
CA TYR A 215 12.85 0.38 0.62
C TYR A 215 14.27 0.50 1.19
N ASP A 216 14.44 1.31 2.23
CA ASP A 216 15.68 1.40 2.98
C ASP A 216 15.40 1.75 4.46
N TYR A 217 16.40 1.57 5.33
CA TYR A 217 16.26 1.85 6.78
C TYR A 217 15.97 3.33 7.08
N ASN A 218 16.42 4.23 6.20
CA ASN A 218 16.22 5.67 6.28
C ASN A 218 14.98 6.14 5.51
N ASP A 219 14.18 5.22 4.95
CA ASP A 219 13.06 5.58 4.10
C ASP A 219 12.07 6.34 4.96
N LYS A 220 11.76 7.55 4.52
CA LYS A 220 10.97 8.46 5.34
C LYS A 220 9.59 7.85 5.53
N MET A 221 9.18 7.72 6.78
CA MET A 221 7.80 7.35 7.12
C MET A 221 6.86 8.26 6.35
N GLU A 222 5.96 7.65 5.58
CA GLU A 222 5.01 8.37 4.75
C GLU A 222 4.05 9.15 5.65
N ASP A 223 3.87 10.44 5.35
CA ASP A 223 2.82 11.26 5.96
C ASP A 223 1.52 11.05 5.18
N ILE A 224 0.64 10.23 5.75
CA ILE A 224 -0.67 9.87 5.21
C ILE A 224 -1.80 10.68 5.87
N ASN A 225 -1.50 11.75 6.62
CA ASN A 225 -2.55 12.53 7.29
C ASN A 225 -3.56 13.14 6.31
N LEU A 226 -3.16 13.51 5.08
CA LEU A 226 -4.11 14.00 4.07
C LEU A 226 -5.13 12.93 3.69
N CYS A 227 -4.76 11.65 3.77
CA CYS A 227 -5.63 10.52 3.47
C CYS A 227 -6.76 10.35 4.52
N SER A 228 -6.72 11.11 5.63
CA SER A 228 -7.86 11.24 6.56
C SER A 228 -9.14 11.73 5.88
N ILE A 229 -9.01 12.58 4.85
CA ILE A 229 -10.16 13.07 4.07
C ILE A 229 -10.85 11.91 3.36
N ASN A 230 -10.08 10.99 2.76
CA ASN A 230 -10.62 9.82 2.06
C ASN A 230 -11.47 8.98 3.01
N ILE A 231 -10.92 8.58 4.16
CA ILE A 231 -11.65 7.72 5.10
C ILE A 231 -12.91 8.40 5.66
N ILE A 232 -12.89 9.72 5.91
CA ILE A 232 -14.05 10.47 6.38
C ILE A 232 -15.14 10.49 5.32
N VAL A 233 -14.81 10.91 4.09
CA VAL A 233 -15.77 11.02 2.98
C VAL A 233 -16.36 9.65 2.65
N LEU A 234 -15.51 8.62 2.54
CA LEU A 234 -15.96 7.24 2.26
C LEU A 234 -16.86 6.70 3.36
N THR A 235 -16.55 6.99 4.63
CA THR A 235 -17.41 6.60 5.76
C THR A 235 -18.78 7.26 5.66
N LEU A 236 -18.85 8.57 5.35
CA LEU A 236 -20.12 9.26 5.17
C LEU A 236 -20.96 8.63 4.05
N LEU A 237 -20.34 8.31 2.91
CA LEU A 237 -21.01 7.63 1.79
C LEU A 237 -21.54 6.25 2.19
N ILE A 238 -20.74 5.47 2.91
CA ILE A 238 -21.13 4.17 3.44
C ILE A 238 -22.33 4.30 4.39
N ILE A 239 -22.33 5.29 5.29
CA ILE A 239 -23.46 5.52 6.21
C ILE A 239 -24.72 5.94 5.46
N CYS A 240 -24.61 6.80 4.45
CA CYS A 240 -25.74 7.17 3.59
C CYS A 240 -26.35 5.92 2.92
N PHE A 241 -25.52 5.02 2.41
CA PHE A 241 -25.95 3.76 1.83
C PHE A 241 -26.62 2.82 2.85
N VAL A 242 -26.03 2.67 4.04
CA VAL A 242 -26.61 1.86 5.13
C VAL A 242 -28.00 2.38 5.52
N LYS A 243 -28.13 3.69 5.73
CA LYS A 243 -29.41 4.32 6.06
C LYS A 243 -30.46 4.14 4.99
N TYR A 244 -30.07 4.30 3.72
CA TYR A 244 -30.98 4.11 2.60
C TYR A 244 -31.53 2.69 2.58
N ASN A 245 -30.69 1.67 2.72
CA ASN A 245 -31.14 0.28 2.72
C ASN A 245 -32.08 -0.03 3.90
N ASN A 246 -31.70 0.39 5.12
CA ASN A 246 -32.55 0.17 6.30
C ASN A 246 -33.93 0.86 6.19
N SER A 247 -34.06 1.92 5.40
CA SER A 247 -35.34 2.59 5.16
C SER A 247 -36.27 1.84 4.21
N GLN A 248 -35.75 0.91 3.41
CA GLN A 248 -36.53 0.08 2.49
C GLN A 248 -37.09 -1.19 3.17
N ASP A 249 -36.56 -1.54 4.35
CA ASP A 249 -36.98 -2.70 5.14
C ASP A 249 -38.12 -2.38 6.13
N ILE A 250 -38.64 -1.15 6.12
CA ILE A 250 -39.78 -0.65 6.94
C ILE A 250 -41.01 -0.51 6.04
#